data_AF-A0A4S8LP00-F1
#
_entry.id   AF-A0A4S8LP00-F1
#
_cell.length_a   1.000
_cell.length_b   1.000
_cell.length_c   1.000
_cell.angle_alpha   90.00
_cell.angle_beta   90.00
_cell.angle_gamma   90.00
#
_symmetry.space_group_name_H-M   'P 1'
#
loop_
_entity.id
_entity.type
_entity.pdbx_description
1 polymer ?
#
loop_
_entity_poly.entity_id
_entity_poly.type
_entity_poly.pdbx_seq_one_letter_code
_entity_poly.pdbx_strand_id
1 'polypeptide(L)'
;MSQPSVENYSTDPADLEAIRAHRDKEVAAGHRLEALPEDFHLLPGMKVPPILNSVEVLNSILLAIADIILKTGIDLHDLYAYFDDSRSFPLVQATICGSKKVRGDPIHCKPPLRTSHIQSLVDKATHTRKYDDLLFATIITCPFYGCHCTGELVMPNCKALCDWRKIIKHSMLRFDGGCAGYHLPYHKADPFHRGTEILFTAQEVGNPVQLLQNYATVGQVTWCQSCTVFA
;
A
#
# COMPACT_ATOMS: atom_id res chain seq x y z
N MET A 1 -10.95 18.94 -34.15
CA MET A 1 -11.17 19.69 -32.90
C MET A 1 -10.46 18.92 -31.80
N SER A 2 -9.24 19.33 -31.44
CA SER A 2 -8.44 18.70 -30.38
C SER A 2 -9.06 19.04 -29.03
N GLN A 3 -9.31 18.03 -28.19
CA GLN A 3 -9.66 18.29 -26.80
C GLN A 3 -8.50 19.04 -26.13
N PRO A 4 -8.75 20.10 -25.34
CA PRO A 4 -7.70 20.68 -24.53
C PRO A 4 -7.21 19.61 -23.55
N SER A 5 -5.91 19.32 -23.55
CA SER A 5 -5.32 18.54 -22.46
C SER A 5 -5.57 19.33 -21.19
N VAL A 6 -6.43 18.83 -20.32
CA VAL A 6 -6.55 19.36 -18.97
C VAL A 6 -5.22 19.02 -18.29
N GLU A 7 -4.27 19.94 -18.34
CA GLU A 7 -3.03 19.87 -17.57
C GLU A 7 -3.40 19.96 -16.10
N ASN A 8 -3.69 18.80 -15.53
CA ASN A 8 -4.02 18.67 -14.13
C ASN A 8 -2.71 18.82 -13.32
N TYR A 9 -2.61 19.98 -12.67
CA TYR A 9 -1.76 20.34 -11.51
C TYR A 9 -0.30 20.77 -11.81
N SER A 10 0.17 21.82 -11.14
CA SER A 10 1.56 22.32 -11.22
C SER A 10 2.41 21.69 -10.10
N THR A 11 3.72 21.55 -10.32
CA THR A 11 4.70 21.14 -9.30
C THR A 11 5.44 22.38 -8.83
N ASP A 12 4.70 23.36 -8.30
CA ASP A 12 5.30 24.61 -7.87
C ASP A 12 6.10 24.38 -6.57
N PRO A 13 7.34 24.89 -6.44
CA PRO A 13 8.07 24.91 -5.17
C PRO A 13 7.22 25.33 -3.97
N ALA A 14 6.26 26.23 -4.16
CA ALA A 14 5.32 26.67 -3.13
C ALA A 14 4.42 25.54 -2.60
N ASP A 15 4.00 24.60 -3.44
CA ASP A 15 3.14 23.46 -3.05
C ASP A 15 3.92 22.43 -2.23
N LEU A 16 5.20 22.21 -2.57
CA LEU A 16 6.10 21.35 -1.79
C LEU A 16 6.38 21.95 -0.41
N GLU A 17 6.54 23.26 -0.33
CA GLU A 17 6.70 23.98 0.93
C GLU A 17 5.44 23.89 1.80
N ALA A 18 4.25 24.00 1.19
CA ALA A 18 2.98 23.81 1.91
C ALA A 18 2.83 22.39 2.48
N ILE A 19 3.29 21.35 1.78
CA ILE A 19 3.29 19.96 2.26
C ILE A 19 4.26 19.78 3.42
N ARG A 20 5.46 20.37 3.33
CA ARG A 20 6.46 20.37 4.41
C ARG A 20 5.89 21.05 5.65
N ALA A 21 5.37 22.27 5.49
CA ALA A 21 4.73 23.01 6.58
C ALA A 21 3.55 22.27 7.22
N HIS A 22 2.70 21.62 6.43
CA HIS A 22 1.62 20.79 6.96
C HIS A 22 2.16 19.57 7.71
N ARG A 23 3.18 18.88 7.17
CA ARG A 23 3.78 17.74 7.86
C ARG A 23 4.49 18.14 9.15
N ASP A 24 5.15 19.29 9.19
CA ASP A 24 5.82 19.78 10.39
C ASP A 24 4.80 20.13 11.50
N LYS A 25 3.64 20.67 11.12
CA LYS A 25 2.49 20.83 12.05
C LYS A 25 2.02 19.48 12.60
N GLU A 26 1.90 18.46 11.76
CA GLU A 26 1.50 17.10 12.17
C GLU A 26 2.55 16.42 13.06
N VAL A 27 3.85 16.67 12.84
CA VAL A 27 4.92 16.19 13.72
C VAL A 27 4.88 16.91 15.07
N ALA A 28 4.70 18.24 15.07
CA ALA A 28 4.56 19.01 16.30
C ALA A 28 3.32 18.62 17.13
N ALA A 29 2.23 18.21 16.46
CA ALA A 29 1.03 17.67 17.09
C ALA A 29 1.19 16.21 17.57
N GLY A 30 2.33 15.56 17.31
CA GLY A 30 2.58 14.16 17.66
C GLY A 30 1.84 13.14 16.77
N HIS A 31 1.22 13.58 15.69
CA HIS A 31 0.49 12.72 14.75
C HIS A 31 1.42 11.97 13.79
N ARG A 32 2.65 12.46 13.59
CA ARG A 32 3.70 11.81 12.80
C ARG A 32 5.01 11.74 13.56
N LEU A 33 5.73 10.64 13.34
CA LEU A 33 7.00 10.36 14.02
C LEU A 33 8.17 11.18 13.47
N GLU A 34 8.14 11.52 12.17
CA GLU A 34 9.28 12.13 11.48
C GLU A 34 8.84 13.15 10.42
N ALA A 35 9.64 14.23 10.33
CA ALA A 35 9.57 15.23 9.27
C ALA A 35 9.89 14.63 7.90
N LEU A 36 9.60 15.37 6.83
CA LEU A 36 9.99 14.97 5.48
C LEU A 36 11.51 15.13 5.30
N PRO A 37 12.22 14.12 4.74
CA PRO A 37 13.63 14.25 4.39
C PRO A 37 13.87 15.42 3.41
N GLU A 38 15.01 16.10 3.52
CA GLU A 38 15.30 17.27 2.67
C GLU A 38 15.37 16.92 1.17
N ASP A 39 15.76 15.68 0.86
CA ASP A 39 15.90 15.10 -0.47
C ASP A 39 14.59 14.51 -1.03
N PHE A 40 13.48 14.64 -0.29
CA PHE A 40 12.19 14.12 -0.76
C PHE A 40 11.72 14.84 -2.03
N HIS A 41 11.57 14.06 -3.10
CA HIS A 41 10.96 14.45 -4.35
C HIS A 41 9.79 13.51 -4.65
N LEU A 42 8.73 14.06 -5.23
CA LEU A 42 7.62 13.25 -5.73
C LEU A 42 8.10 12.45 -6.95
N LEU A 43 7.67 11.19 -7.05
CA LEU A 43 7.95 10.39 -8.26
C LEU A 43 7.33 11.06 -9.49
N PRO A 44 7.94 10.91 -10.69
CA PRO A 44 7.42 11.52 -11.92
C PRO A 44 5.93 11.20 -12.13
N GLY A 45 5.10 12.24 -12.17
CA GLY A 45 3.65 12.12 -12.35
C GLY A 45 2.80 12.14 -11.07
N MET A 46 3.39 12.13 -9.88
CA MET A 46 2.68 12.34 -8.62
C MET A 46 2.50 13.84 -8.33
N LYS A 47 1.25 14.30 -8.12
CA LYS A 47 0.92 15.71 -7.80
C LYS A 47 -0.02 15.80 -6.59
N VAL A 48 0.08 16.88 -5.81
CA VAL A 48 -0.65 17.03 -4.53
C VAL A 48 -1.92 17.87 -4.71
N PRO A 49 -3.09 17.42 -4.19
CA PRO A 49 -4.34 18.11 -4.45
C PRO A 49 -4.52 19.39 -3.60
N PRO A 50 -5.06 20.48 -4.18
CA PRO A 50 -5.27 21.79 -3.52
C PRO A 50 -6.44 21.82 -2.50
N ILE A 51 -6.99 20.66 -2.10
CA ILE A 51 -8.18 20.55 -1.22
C ILE A 51 -7.91 20.97 0.24
N LEU A 52 -6.66 21.23 0.62
CA LEU A 52 -6.29 21.53 2.02
C LEU A 52 -6.89 22.83 2.57
N ASN A 53 -7.06 23.88 1.75
CA ASN A 53 -7.40 25.21 2.27
C ASN A 53 -8.91 25.43 2.50
N SER A 54 -9.79 24.81 1.72
CA SER A 54 -11.25 24.94 1.87
C SER A 54 -11.83 24.03 2.96
N VAL A 55 -11.09 23.00 3.36
CA VAL A 55 -11.50 22.04 4.40
C VAL A 55 -11.34 22.64 5.81
N GLU A 56 -10.41 23.57 6.05
CA GLU A 56 -10.20 24.18 7.37
C GLU A 56 -11.38 25.07 7.83
N VAL A 57 -11.99 25.83 6.92
CA VAL A 57 -13.15 26.69 7.23
C VAL A 57 -14.41 25.86 7.49
N LEU A 58 -14.68 24.87 6.64
CA LEU A 58 -15.74 23.88 6.87
C LEU A 58 -15.49 23.08 8.15
N ASN A 59 -14.23 22.81 8.49
CA ASN A 59 -13.87 22.08 9.69
C ASN A 59 -14.21 22.83 10.97
N SER A 60 -13.92 24.12 11.02
CA SER A 60 -14.22 24.97 12.18
C SER A 60 -15.73 25.05 12.45
N ILE A 61 -16.54 25.15 11.38
CA ILE A 61 -18.00 25.19 11.47
C ILE A 61 -18.56 23.83 11.93
N LEU A 62 -18.07 22.72 11.36
CA LEU A 62 -18.49 21.37 11.75
C LEU A 62 -18.12 21.01 13.19
N LEU A 63 -16.98 21.49 13.70
CA LEU A 63 -16.56 21.27 15.09
C LEU A 63 -17.44 22.06 16.07
N ALA A 64 -17.79 23.30 15.74
CA ALA A 64 -18.72 24.09 16.55
C ALA A 64 -20.12 23.44 16.59
N ILE A 65 -20.60 22.93 15.46
CA ILE A 65 -21.89 22.22 15.38
C ILE A 65 -21.85 20.90 16.17
N ALA A 66 -20.78 20.10 16.02
CA ALA A 66 -20.62 18.83 16.75
C ALA A 66 -20.54 19.03 18.27
N ASP A 67 -19.86 20.08 18.75
CA ASP A 67 -19.77 20.41 20.18
C ASP A 67 -21.13 20.87 20.74
N ILE A 68 -21.93 21.60 19.95
CA ILE A 68 -23.31 21.96 20.32
C ILE A 68 -24.19 20.71 20.42
N ILE A 69 -24.11 19.79 19.45
CA ILE A 69 -24.91 18.56 19.42
C ILE A 69 -24.57 17.66 20.63
N LEU A 70 -23.29 17.46 20.92
CA LEU A 70 -22.82 16.65 22.05
C LEU A 70 -23.22 17.24 23.42
N LYS A 71 -23.26 18.56 23.55
CA LYS A 71 -23.64 19.24 24.80
C LYS A 71 -25.15 19.31 25.03
N THR A 72 -25.93 19.35 23.96
CA THR A 72 -27.39 19.53 24.04
C THR A 72 -28.17 18.22 23.91
N GLY A 73 -27.54 17.14 23.43
CA GLY A 73 -28.17 15.82 23.29
C GLY A 73 -29.27 15.76 22.24
N ILE A 74 -29.30 16.73 21.31
CA ILE A 74 -30.35 16.83 20.29
C ILE A 74 -30.02 15.91 19.12
N ASP A 75 -30.97 15.06 18.72
CA ASP A 75 -30.84 14.25 17.51
C ASP A 75 -30.95 15.15 16.27
N LEU A 76 -30.06 14.97 15.30
CA LEU A 76 -30.10 15.72 14.04
C LEU A 76 -31.35 15.42 13.23
N HIS A 77 -31.93 14.23 13.40
CA HIS A 77 -33.21 13.87 12.81
C HIS A 77 -34.35 14.78 13.29
N ASP A 78 -34.28 15.25 14.55
CA ASP A 78 -35.32 16.12 15.12
C ASP A 78 -35.19 17.57 14.61
N LEU A 79 -33.99 18.01 14.23
CA LEU A 79 -33.77 19.34 13.65
C LEU A 79 -33.99 19.40 12.13
N TYR A 80 -33.74 18.30 11.42
CA TYR A 80 -33.76 18.26 9.97
C TYR A 80 -34.57 17.08 9.45
N ALA A 81 -35.83 17.34 9.11
CA ALA A 81 -36.77 16.34 8.62
C ALA A 81 -36.32 15.58 7.36
N TYR A 82 -35.39 16.14 6.57
CA TYR A 82 -34.84 15.56 5.34
C TYR A 82 -33.38 15.11 5.50
N PHE A 83 -32.94 14.82 6.73
CA PHE A 83 -31.55 14.50 7.02
C PHE A 83 -31.04 13.30 6.20
N ASP A 84 -31.81 12.20 6.14
CA ASP A 84 -31.43 11.01 5.39
C ASP A 84 -31.39 11.24 3.88
N ASP A 85 -32.38 11.96 3.34
CA ASP A 85 -32.44 12.30 1.92
C ASP A 85 -31.23 13.16 1.51
N SER A 86 -30.90 14.16 2.32
CA SER A 86 -29.75 15.04 2.10
C SER A 86 -28.43 14.28 2.22
N ARG A 87 -28.32 13.37 3.21
CA ARG A 87 -27.15 12.51 3.41
C ARG A 87 -26.97 11.53 2.26
N SER A 88 -28.04 11.06 1.64
CA SER A 88 -27.97 10.09 0.53
C SER A 88 -27.38 10.68 -0.77
N PHE A 89 -27.31 12.01 -0.87
CA PHE A 89 -26.83 12.68 -2.08
C PHE A 89 -25.34 12.35 -2.35
N PRO A 90 -24.95 11.99 -3.59
CA PRO A 90 -23.59 11.53 -3.91
C PRO A 90 -22.48 12.50 -3.49
N LEU A 91 -22.71 13.81 -3.63
CA LEU A 91 -21.74 14.82 -3.22
C LEU A 91 -21.53 14.81 -1.70
N VAL A 92 -22.60 14.69 -0.92
CA VAL A 92 -22.53 14.65 0.56
C VAL A 92 -21.82 13.39 1.02
N GLN A 93 -22.10 12.23 0.41
CA GLN A 93 -21.37 10.99 0.70
C GLN A 93 -19.88 11.10 0.35
N ALA A 94 -19.54 11.69 -0.80
CA ALA A 94 -18.14 11.93 -1.19
C ALA A 94 -17.45 12.87 -0.21
N THR A 95 -18.11 13.94 0.23
CA THR A 95 -17.59 14.87 1.25
C THR A 95 -17.43 14.18 2.59
N ILE A 96 -18.41 13.42 3.10
CA ILE A 96 -18.30 12.67 4.36
C ILE A 96 -17.17 11.65 4.28
N CYS A 97 -17.04 10.92 3.16
CA CYS A 97 -15.96 9.97 2.94
C CYS A 97 -14.59 10.66 2.97
N GLY A 98 -14.46 11.79 2.27
CA GLY A 98 -13.27 12.64 2.30
C GLY A 98 -12.96 13.17 3.70
N SER A 99 -13.96 13.69 4.42
CA SER A 99 -13.81 14.19 5.79
C SER A 99 -13.43 13.07 6.76
N LYS A 100 -13.99 11.86 6.65
CA LYS A 100 -13.56 10.69 7.44
C LYS A 100 -12.13 10.28 7.14
N LYS A 101 -11.67 10.46 5.91
CA LYS A 101 -10.29 10.20 5.50
C LYS A 101 -9.31 11.25 6.03
N VAL A 102 -9.72 12.52 6.08
CA VAL A 102 -8.92 13.65 6.58
C VAL A 102 -8.92 13.72 8.12
N ARG A 103 -10.05 13.40 8.76
CA ARG A 103 -10.26 13.42 10.21
C ARG A 103 -10.18 12.03 10.85
N GLY A 104 -9.77 11.01 10.10
CA GLY A 104 -9.47 9.73 10.71
C GLY A 104 -8.40 9.94 11.77
N ASP A 105 -8.51 9.25 12.91
CA ASP A 105 -7.45 9.25 13.92
C ASP A 105 -6.11 9.06 13.21
N PRO A 106 -5.05 9.78 13.64
CA PRO A 106 -3.74 9.64 13.04
C PRO A 106 -3.41 8.15 12.97
N ILE A 107 -3.36 7.63 11.74
CA ILE A 107 -3.12 6.22 11.55
C ILE A 107 -1.69 6.00 12.00
N HIS A 108 -1.50 5.38 13.17
CA HIS A 108 -0.21 4.92 13.65
C HIS A 108 0.26 3.77 12.77
N CYS A 109 0.62 4.10 11.53
CA CYS A 109 1.22 3.18 10.59
C CYS A 109 2.64 2.86 11.06
N LYS A 110 3.00 1.58 11.00
CA LYS A 110 4.42 1.17 11.05
C LYS A 110 5.16 1.88 9.90
N PRO A 111 6.43 2.28 10.11
CA PRO A 111 7.21 2.93 9.06
C PRO A 111 7.30 2.02 7.82
N PRO A 112 7.39 2.61 6.62
CA PRO A 112 7.45 1.82 5.39
C PRO A 112 8.70 0.95 5.37
N LEU A 113 8.59 -0.21 4.72
CA LEU A 113 9.75 -1.04 4.43
C LEU A 113 10.68 -0.25 3.48
N ARG A 114 11.98 -0.23 3.79
CA ARG A 114 13.01 0.47 3.01
C ARG A 114 13.96 -0.54 2.40
N THR A 115 14.67 -0.15 1.35
CA THR A 115 15.72 -0.96 0.73
C THR A 115 16.79 -1.39 1.73
N SER A 116 17.16 -0.54 2.70
CA SER A 116 18.09 -0.90 3.78
C SER A 116 17.62 -2.07 4.65
N HIS A 117 16.30 -2.17 4.89
CA HIS A 117 15.71 -3.29 5.61
C HIS A 117 15.77 -4.58 4.78
N ILE A 118 15.52 -4.48 3.47
CA ILE A 118 15.65 -5.61 2.54
C ILE A 118 17.10 -6.10 2.52
N GLN A 119 18.07 -5.19 2.39
CA GLN A 119 19.49 -5.54 2.36
C GLN A 119 19.89 -6.30 3.63
N SER A 120 19.54 -5.75 4.80
CA SER A 120 19.84 -6.38 6.10
C SER A 120 19.23 -7.78 6.25
N LEU A 121 18.05 -8.00 5.67
CA LEU A 121 17.38 -9.29 5.66
C LEU A 121 18.10 -10.28 4.73
N VAL A 122 18.45 -9.84 3.53
CA VAL A 122 19.12 -10.64 2.52
C VAL A 122 20.53 -11.03 2.98
N ASP A 123 21.27 -10.14 3.62
CA ASP A 123 22.59 -10.43 4.19
C ASP A 123 22.51 -11.56 5.22
N LYS A 124 21.49 -11.53 6.09
CA LYS A 124 21.25 -12.59 7.07
C LYS A 124 20.88 -13.92 6.42
N ALA A 125 19.95 -13.91 5.47
CA ALA A 125 19.47 -15.12 4.81
C ALA A 125 20.55 -15.78 3.93
N THR A 126 21.35 -14.98 3.24
CA THR A 126 22.47 -15.47 2.40
C THR A 126 23.64 -15.97 3.24
N HIS A 127 23.83 -15.45 4.45
CA HIS A 127 24.80 -15.96 5.40
C HIS A 127 24.44 -17.35 5.93
N THR A 128 23.19 -17.57 6.34
CA THR A 128 22.76 -18.87 6.88
C THR A 128 22.60 -19.93 5.80
N ARG A 129 22.21 -19.54 4.59
CA ARG A 129 21.90 -20.42 3.43
C ARG A 129 20.89 -21.51 3.75
N LYS A 130 20.05 -21.32 4.77
CA LYS A 130 18.96 -22.25 5.07
C LYS A 130 17.79 -21.97 4.14
N TYR A 131 17.05 -23.03 3.81
CA TYR A 131 15.88 -22.94 2.95
C TYR A 131 14.86 -21.94 3.50
N ASP A 132 14.48 -22.05 4.77
CA ASP A 132 13.48 -21.18 5.40
C ASP A 132 13.89 -19.70 5.40
N ASP A 133 15.17 -19.42 5.62
CA ASP A 133 15.68 -18.04 5.63
C ASP A 133 15.65 -17.44 4.22
N LEU A 134 16.00 -18.22 3.19
CA LEU A 134 15.91 -17.82 1.79
C LEU A 134 14.46 -17.66 1.32
N LEU A 135 13.56 -18.56 1.75
CA LEU A 135 12.13 -18.47 1.48
C LEU A 135 11.56 -17.20 2.10
N PHE A 136 11.88 -16.94 3.37
CA PHE A 136 11.44 -15.74 4.07
C PHE A 136 11.96 -14.46 3.39
N ALA A 137 13.24 -14.40 3.04
CA ALA A 137 13.81 -13.28 2.29
C ALA A 137 13.11 -13.07 0.94
N THR A 138 12.80 -14.16 0.22
CA THR A 138 12.08 -14.12 -1.05
C THR A 138 10.65 -13.57 -0.89
N ILE A 139 9.90 -14.08 0.10
CA ILE A 139 8.52 -13.66 0.39
C ILE A 139 8.44 -12.18 0.77
N ILE A 140 9.49 -11.58 1.33
CA ILE A 140 9.52 -10.15 1.66
C ILE A 140 9.97 -9.31 0.46
N THR A 141 10.94 -9.79 -0.31
CA THR A 141 11.56 -9.03 -1.40
C THR A 141 10.67 -8.97 -2.65
N CYS A 142 10.05 -10.07 -3.04
CA CYS A 142 9.14 -10.10 -4.20
C CYS A 142 7.98 -9.10 -4.10
N PRO A 143 7.21 -9.02 -3.00
CA PRO A 143 6.12 -8.04 -2.89
C PRO A 143 6.61 -6.61 -2.70
N PHE A 144 7.83 -6.42 -2.18
CA PHE A 144 8.44 -5.09 -2.12
C PHE A 144 8.66 -4.52 -3.53
N TYR A 145 9.21 -5.31 -4.45
CA TYR A 145 9.44 -4.87 -5.84
C TYR A 145 8.23 -5.03 -6.76
N GLY A 146 7.41 -6.05 -6.53
CA GLY A 146 6.22 -6.36 -7.33
C GLY A 146 4.95 -5.65 -6.85
N CYS A 147 5.04 -4.87 -5.77
CA CYS A 147 3.94 -4.09 -5.19
C CYS A 147 2.66 -4.89 -4.86
N HIS A 148 2.79 -6.19 -4.64
CA HIS A 148 1.66 -7.06 -4.30
C HIS A 148 1.61 -7.33 -2.80
N CYS A 149 0.47 -7.84 -2.31
CA CYS A 149 0.35 -8.10 -0.88
C CYS A 149 1.15 -9.36 -0.50
N THR A 150 1.85 -9.34 0.63
CA THR A 150 2.51 -10.56 1.15
C THR A 150 1.52 -11.69 1.37
N GLY A 151 0.28 -11.36 1.76
CA GLY A 151 -0.85 -12.29 1.88
C GLY A 151 -1.22 -13.03 0.59
N GLU A 152 -0.78 -12.55 -0.58
CA GLU A 152 -1.00 -13.23 -1.88
C GLU A 152 0.10 -14.26 -2.18
N LEU A 153 1.25 -14.18 -1.51
CA LEU A 153 2.33 -15.15 -1.63
C LEU A 153 2.24 -16.30 -0.63
N VAL A 154 1.66 -16.04 0.53
CA VAL A 154 1.66 -16.99 1.64
C VAL A 154 0.37 -17.78 1.70
N MET A 155 0.48 -19.05 2.09
CA MET A 155 -0.67 -19.88 2.37
C MET A 155 -1.23 -19.57 3.78
N PRO A 156 -2.56 -19.46 3.94
CA PRO A 156 -3.16 -19.31 5.27
C PRO A 156 -2.87 -20.52 6.16
N ASN A 157 -2.62 -20.29 7.46
CA ASN A 157 -2.42 -21.37 8.43
C ASN A 157 -3.67 -22.25 8.61
N CYS A 158 -4.87 -21.67 8.41
CA CYS A 158 -6.12 -22.40 8.51
C CYS A 158 -6.44 -23.11 7.18
N LYS A 159 -6.38 -24.45 7.18
CA LYS A 159 -6.65 -25.28 5.99
C LYS A 159 -8.02 -25.03 5.35
N ALA A 160 -9.03 -24.64 6.15
CA ALA A 160 -10.36 -24.31 5.65
C ALA A 160 -10.38 -23.02 4.81
N LEU A 161 -9.39 -22.15 4.97
CA LEU A 161 -9.22 -20.91 4.20
C LEU A 161 -8.25 -21.09 3.02
N CYS A 162 -7.63 -22.26 2.87
CA CYS A 162 -6.73 -22.54 1.76
C CYS A 162 -7.52 -22.75 0.47
N ASP A 163 -7.21 -21.94 -0.54
CA ASP A 163 -7.74 -22.10 -1.89
C ASP A 163 -6.59 -22.36 -2.86
N TRP A 164 -6.51 -23.58 -3.38
CA TRP A 164 -5.48 -23.99 -4.33
C TRP A 164 -5.47 -23.18 -5.62
N ARG A 165 -6.57 -22.50 -5.95
CA ARG A 165 -6.66 -21.62 -7.13
C ARG A 165 -5.93 -20.30 -6.93
N LYS A 166 -5.74 -19.86 -5.69
CA LYS A 166 -5.06 -18.59 -5.35
C LYS A 166 -3.57 -18.74 -5.13
N ILE A 167 -3.10 -19.98 -5.14
CA ILE A 167 -1.75 -20.33 -4.76
C ILE A 167 -0.82 -20.32 -5.98
N ILE A 168 0.32 -19.63 -5.84
CA ILE A 168 1.39 -19.66 -6.83
C ILE A 168 2.09 -21.02 -6.76
N LYS A 169 2.20 -21.68 -7.92
CA LYS A 169 2.90 -22.97 -8.02
C LYS A 169 4.37 -22.71 -8.30
N HIS A 170 5.24 -23.43 -7.61
CA HIS A 170 6.68 -23.40 -7.88
C HIS A 170 7.00 -23.73 -9.35
N SER A 171 6.23 -24.63 -9.98
CA SER A 171 6.40 -24.98 -11.40
C SER A 171 6.06 -23.85 -12.37
N MET A 172 5.41 -22.77 -11.91
CA MET A 172 5.13 -21.58 -12.71
C MET A 172 6.27 -20.55 -12.64
N LEU A 173 7.28 -20.78 -11.80
CA LEU A 173 8.46 -19.95 -11.73
C LEU A 173 9.27 -20.11 -13.02
N ARG A 174 9.52 -19.00 -13.70
CA ARG A 174 10.27 -18.92 -14.96
C ARG A 174 11.50 -18.06 -14.75
N PHE A 175 12.60 -18.48 -15.37
CA PHE A 175 13.83 -17.71 -15.44
C PHE A 175 14.17 -17.53 -16.91
N ASP A 176 14.31 -16.28 -17.35
CA ASP A 176 14.64 -15.96 -18.74
C ASP A 176 15.45 -14.67 -18.82
N GLY A 177 16.54 -14.68 -19.59
CA GLY A 177 17.32 -13.47 -19.90
C GLY A 177 17.78 -12.63 -18.69
N GLY A 178 18.05 -13.26 -17.53
CA GLY A 178 18.41 -12.53 -16.30
C GLY A 178 17.22 -11.93 -15.55
N CYS A 179 16.00 -12.27 -15.95
CA CYS A 179 14.76 -11.98 -15.27
C CYS A 179 14.20 -13.24 -14.59
N ALA A 180 13.38 -13.05 -13.58
CA ALA A 180 12.60 -14.11 -12.96
C ALA A 180 11.14 -13.69 -12.89
N GLY A 181 10.21 -14.62 -13.07
CA GLY A 181 8.79 -14.29 -13.03
C GLY A 181 7.90 -15.47 -12.75
N TYR A 182 6.65 -15.19 -12.40
CA TYR A 182 5.62 -16.19 -12.17
C TYR A 182 4.24 -15.63 -12.46
N HIS A 183 3.30 -16.54 -12.71
CA HIS A 183 1.89 -16.19 -12.79
C HIS A 183 1.31 -16.08 -11.37
N LEU A 184 0.80 -14.90 -11.01
CA LEU A 184 0.01 -14.67 -9.80
C LEU A 184 -1.47 -14.95 -10.11
N PRO A 185 -2.06 -16.07 -9.66
CA PRO A 185 -3.40 -16.49 -10.10
C PRO A 185 -4.53 -15.58 -9.62
N TYR A 186 -4.31 -14.90 -8.49
CA TYR A 186 -5.33 -14.09 -7.84
C TYR A 186 -4.72 -12.82 -7.29
N HIS A 187 -5.39 -11.70 -7.57
CA HIS A 187 -5.09 -10.40 -7.02
C HIS A 187 -6.41 -9.70 -6.68
N LYS A 188 -6.50 -9.08 -5.50
CA LYS A 188 -7.78 -8.54 -4.98
C LYS A 188 -8.38 -7.41 -5.84
N ALA A 189 -7.56 -6.70 -6.60
CA ALA A 189 -8.04 -5.65 -7.48
C ALA A 189 -8.23 -6.09 -8.94
N ASP A 190 -8.16 -7.40 -9.23
CA ASP A 190 -8.58 -7.97 -10.53
C ASP A 190 -10.04 -8.46 -10.43
N PRO A 191 -11.02 -7.73 -11.00
CA PRO A 191 -12.43 -8.13 -10.96
C PRO A 191 -12.68 -9.45 -11.71
N PHE A 192 -11.85 -9.77 -12.70
CA PHE A 192 -12.05 -10.91 -13.59
C PHE A 192 -11.31 -12.17 -13.14
N HIS A 193 -10.53 -12.09 -12.05
CA HIS A 193 -9.84 -13.23 -11.45
C HIS A 193 -8.97 -14.01 -12.47
N ARG A 194 -8.41 -13.30 -13.46
CA ARG A 194 -7.53 -13.87 -14.49
C ARG A 194 -6.10 -14.03 -14.01
N GLY A 195 -5.73 -13.30 -12.96
CA GLY A 195 -4.37 -13.27 -12.46
C GLY A 195 -3.49 -12.32 -13.26
N THR A 196 -2.20 -12.27 -12.91
CA THR A 196 -1.23 -11.35 -13.50
C THR A 196 0.13 -12.01 -13.61
N GLU A 197 0.82 -11.83 -14.73
CA GLU A 197 2.23 -12.23 -14.85
C GLU A 197 3.10 -11.21 -14.13
N ILE A 198 3.84 -11.67 -13.13
CA ILE A 198 4.81 -10.85 -12.41
C ILE A 198 6.18 -11.14 -12.99
N LEU A 199 6.90 -10.08 -13.37
CA LEU A 199 8.24 -10.15 -13.90
C LEU A 199 9.17 -9.26 -13.08
N PHE A 200 10.26 -9.85 -12.62
CA PHE A 200 11.33 -9.19 -11.90
C PHE A 200 12.57 -9.11 -12.76
N THR A 201 13.16 -7.91 -12.79
CA THR A 201 14.51 -7.68 -13.30
C THR A 201 15.49 -7.65 -12.13
N ALA A 202 16.78 -7.81 -12.44
CA ALA A 202 17.83 -7.70 -11.43
C ALA A 202 17.78 -6.33 -10.72
N GLN A 203 17.89 -6.36 -9.39
CA GLN A 203 17.96 -5.17 -8.54
C GLN A 203 19.30 -5.13 -7.82
N GLU A 204 19.83 -3.93 -7.55
CA GLU A 204 21.10 -3.78 -6.82
C GLU A 204 20.98 -4.23 -5.36
N VAL A 205 19.88 -3.87 -4.71
CA VAL A 205 19.58 -4.24 -3.33
C VAL A 205 18.60 -5.40 -3.33
N GLY A 206 18.91 -6.45 -2.57
CA GLY A 206 18.04 -7.62 -2.41
C GLY A 206 17.48 -8.13 -3.73
N ASN A 207 18.36 -8.55 -4.64
CA ASN A 207 17.94 -8.95 -5.98
C ASN A 207 16.90 -10.09 -5.96
N PRO A 208 15.64 -9.85 -6.36
CA PRO A 208 14.60 -10.89 -6.36
C PRO A 208 14.93 -12.03 -7.31
N VAL A 209 15.60 -11.77 -8.43
CA VAL A 209 16.01 -12.81 -9.40
C VAL A 209 16.98 -13.78 -8.75
N GLN A 210 18.03 -13.26 -8.09
CA GLN A 210 19.04 -14.07 -7.42
C GLN A 210 18.45 -14.86 -6.25
N LEU A 211 17.57 -14.22 -5.45
CA LEU A 211 16.92 -14.90 -4.32
C LEU A 211 16.01 -16.03 -4.78
N LEU A 212 15.20 -15.80 -5.82
CA LEU A 212 14.35 -16.82 -6.42
C LEU A 212 15.15 -18.00 -6.97
N GLN A 213 16.28 -17.73 -7.63
CA GLN A 213 17.20 -18.78 -8.09
C GLN A 213 17.77 -19.58 -6.93
N ASN A 214 18.34 -18.91 -5.93
CA ASN A 214 18.94 -19.57 -4.76
C ASN A 214 17.91 -20.41 -4.00
N TYR A 215 16.71 -19.87 -3.80
CA TYR A 215 15.58 -20.55 -3.20
C TYR A 215 15.20 -21.81 -3.99
N ALA A 216 15.02 -21.69 -5.31
CA ALA A 216 14.64 -22.81 -6.18
C ALA A 216 15.72 -23.91 -6.19
N THR A 217 17.01 -23.54 -6.21
CA THR A 217 18.14 -24.48 -6.20
C THR A 217 18.25 -25.23 -4.88
N VAL A 218 18.18 -24.53 -3.73
CA VAL A 218 18.24 -25.19 -2.40
C VAL A 218 17.04 -26.10 -2.21
N GLY A 219 15.86 -25.64 -2.65
CA GLY A 219 14.66 -26.44 -2.65
C GLY A 219 14.85 -27.79 -3.36
N GLN A 220 15.34 -27.80 -4.61
CA GLN A 220 15.48 -29.03 -5.43
C GLN A 220 16.19 -30.20 -4.73
N VAL A 221 17.12 -29.92 -3.80
CA VAL A 221 17.84 -30.94 -3.03
C VAL A 221 16.95 -31.57 -1.93
N THR A 222 15.96 -30.84 -1.43
CA THR A 222 15.04 -31.27 -0.35
C THR A 222 13.73 -31.89 -0.84
N TRP A 223 13.37 -31.74 -2.13
CA TRP A 223 12.04 -32.07 -2.69
C TRP A 223 11.84 -33.53 -3.14
N CYS A 224 12.58 -34.50 -2.61
CA CYS A 224 12.24 -35.92 -2.80
C CYS A 224 11.20 -36.35 -1.75
N GLN A 225 9.98 -35.80 -1.84
CA GLN A 225 8.69 -36.36 -1.41
C GLN A 225 7.68 -35.23 -1.14
N SER A 226 6.55 -35.30 -1.85
CA SER A 226 5.28 -34.59 -1.60
C SER A 226 5.14 -33.16 -2.16
N CYS A 227 4.13 -33.03 -3.00
CA CYS A 227 3.68 -31.83 -3.71
C CYS A 227 3.38 -30.64 -2.78
N THR A 228 3.99 -29.46 -2.97
CA THR A 228 3.41 -28.11 -2.63
C THR A 228 4.39 -27.00 -3.09
N VAL A 229 3.98 -25.98 -3.86
CA VAL A 229 3.42 -24.65 -3.48
C VAL A 229 4.47 -23.71 -2.85
N PHE A 230 4.43 -22.43 -3.25
CA PHE A 230 5.35 -21.35 -2.84
C PHE A 230 5.28 -20.96 -1.34
N ALA A 231 4.75 -21.83 -0.49
CA ALA A 231 4.55 -21.64 0.95
C ALA A 231 4.68 -22.96 1.70
#